data_AF-A0A533YUZ7-F1
#
_entry.id   AF-A0A533YUZ7-F1
#
_cell.length_a   1.000
_cell.length_b   1.000
_cell.length_c   1.000
_cell.angle_alpha   90.00
_cell.angle_beta   90.00
_cell.angle_gamma   90.00
#
_symmetry.space_group_name_H-M   'P 1'
#
loop_
_entity.id
_entity.type
_entity.pdbx_description
1 polymer ?
#
loop_
_entity_poly.entity_id
_entity_poly.type
_entity_poly.pdbx_seq_one_letter_code
_entity_poly.pdbx_strand_id
1 'polypeptide(L)'
;MAVTVKKLLLYGGRFLTLASLVFLILTFQKHFAEIPRFALNAMSVSGLLATIAFVMMCSGLGSYAWVVLMRGARIVLPFRLAYVILGKSQIRKYLPGNIFHYLARLTEGKRYGLATEPIILSTGVETLIAAGTAAMGSKKVRTLISRVLFLGIIPPL
;
A
#
# COMPACT_ATOMS: atom_id res chain seq x y z
N MET A 1 36.66 6.14 4.51
CA MET A 1 36.09 4.80 4.21
C MET A 1 34.57 4.78 3.98
N ALA A 2 33.76 5.64 4.64
CA ALA A 2 32.29 5.66 4.48
C ALA A 2 31.75 6.10 3.10
N VAL A 3 32.51 6.89 2.33
CA VAL A 3 32.09 7.40 1.01
C VAL A 3 32.00 6.28 -0.04
N THR A 4 32.82 5.23 0.07
CA THR A 4 32.88 4.14 -0.91
C THR A 4 31.68 3.21 -0.83
N VAL A 5 31.23 2.88 0.38
CA VAL A 5 30.06 2.01 0.62
C VAL A 5 28.78 2.68 0.14
N LYS A 6 28.60 3.98 0.41
CA LYS A 6 27.44 4.74 -0.06
C LYS A 6 27.36 4.78 -1.59
N LYS A 7 28.50 4.98 -2.26
CA LYS A 7 28.58 4.94 -3.73
C LYS A 7 28.25 3.55 -4.27
N LEU A 8 28.79 2.49 -3.67
CA LEU A 8 28.52 1.11 -4.07
C LEU A 8 27.03 0.76 -3.95
N LEU A 9 26.37 1.13 -2.85
CA LEU A 9 24.93 0.92 -2.66
C LEU A 9 24.09 1.69 -3.69
N LEU A 10 24.48 2.93 -4.00
CA LEU A 10 23.80 3.75 -5.02
C LEU A 10 23.94 3.15 -6.42
N TYR A 11 25.14 2.73 -6.82
CA TYR A 11 25.37 2.12 -8.12
C TYR A 11 24.70 0.75 -8.22
N GLY A 12 24.78 -0.07 -7.17
CA GLY A 12 24.09 -1.36 -7.09
C GLY A 12 22.57 -1.21 -7.21
N GLY A 13 21.97 -0.28 -6.46
CA GLY A 13 20.52 -0.02 -6.54
C GLY A 13 20.06 0.50 -7.90
N ARG A 14 20.86 1.38 -8.53
CA ARG A 14 20.58 1.87 -9.89
C ARG A 14 20.69 0.75 -10.92
N PHE A 15 21.72 -0.09 -10.82
CA PHE A 15 21.90 -1.25 -11.69
C PHE A 15 20.73 -2.23 -11.56
N LEU A 16 20.34 -2.58 -10.33
CA LEU A 16 19.17 -3.44 -10.07
C LEU A 16 17.89 -2.85 -10.66
N THR A 17 17.66 -1.54 -10.46
CA THR A 17 16.47 -0.86 -11.02
C THR A 17 16.45 -0.93 -12.54
N LEU A 18 17.58 -0.65 -13.20
CA LEU A 18 17.70 -0.74 -14.65
C LEU A 18 17.52 -2.18 -15.14
N ALA A 19 18.14 -3.15 -14.47
CA ALA A 19 17.99 -4.56 -14.80
C ALA A 19 16.53 -5.03 -14.68
N SER A 20 15.81 -4.61 -13.64
CA SER A 20 14.37 -4.89 -13.47
C SER A 20 13.54 -4.26 -14.58
N LEU A 21 13.82 -3.02 -14.98
CA LEU A 21 13.11 -2.35 -16.07
C LEU A 21 13.36 -3.03 -17.43
N VAL A 22 14.61 -3.38 -17.72
CA VAL A 22 14.96 -4.11 -18.95
C VAL A 22 14.28 -5.48 -18.97
N PHE A 23 14.36 -6.23 -17.87
CA PHE A 23 13.66 -7.51 -17.73
C PHE A 23 12.15 -7.37 -17.95
N LEU A 24 11.52 -6.36 -17.36
CA LEU A 24 10.09 -6.10 -17.51
C LEU A 24 9.73 -5.82 -18.98
N ILE A 25 10.49 -4.98 -19.68
CA ILE A 25 10.23 -4.63 -21.09
C ILE A 25 10.37 -5.86 -21.99
N LEU A 26 11.46 -6.63 -21.83
CA LEU A 26 11.69 -7.84 -22.64
C LEU A 26 10.61 -8.90 -22.38
N THR A 27 10.24 -9.10 -21.12
CA THR A 27 9.18 -10.03 -20.73
C THR A 27 7.83 -9.57 -21.29
N PHE A 28 7.54 -8.28 -21.20
CA PHE A 28 6.31 -7.70 -21.72
C PHE A 28 6.20 -7.90 -23.23
N GLN A 29 7.27 -7.66 -24.00
CA GLN A 29 7.29 -7.89 -25.44
C GLN A 29 7.08 -9.37 -25.78
N LYS A 30 7.74 -10.27 -25.05
CA LYS A 30 7.64 -11.72 -25.27
C LYS A 30 6.21 -12.23 -25.06
N HIS A 31 5.52 -11.74 -24.03
CA HIS A 31 4.19 -12.21 -23.64
C HIS A 31 3.06 -11.27 -24.08
N PHE A 32 3.34 -10.24 -24.88
CA PHE A 32 2.34 -9.24 -25.28
C PHE A 32 1.17 -9.87 -26.04
N ALA A 33 1.48 -10.84 -26.92
CA ALA A 33 0.48 -11.55 -27.71
C ALA A 33 -0.42 -12.47 -26.86
N GLU A 34 -0.02 -12.81 -25.63
CA GLU A 34 -0.82 -13.61 -24.70
C GLU A 34 -1.87 -12.76 -23.96
N ILE A 35 -1.78 -11.44 -24.02
CA ILE A 35 -2.72 -10.53 -23.35
C ILE A 35 -4.07 -10.58 -24.09
N PRO A 36 -5.16 -11.03 -23.44
CA PRO A 36 -6.47 -11.08 -24.06
C PRO A 36 -6.91 -9.68 -24.50
N ARG A 37 -7.49 -9.57 -25.70
CA ARG A 37 -8.06 -8.30 -26.16
C ARG A 37 -9.26 -7.95 -25.29
N PHE A 38 -9.19 -6.81 -24.62
CA PHE A 38 -10.32 -6.29 -23.84
C PHE A 38 -11.36 -5.71 -24.80
N ALA A 39 -12.54 -6.35 -24.89
CA ALA A 39 -13.62 -5.86 -25.73
C ALA A 39 -14.33 -4.69 -25.05
N LEU A 40 -14.25 -3.49 -25.64
CA LEU A 40 -14.95 -2.30 -25.16
C LEU A 40 -16.43 -2.36 -25.58
N ASN A 41 -17.24 -3.04 -24.79
CA ASN A 41 -18.70 -3.04 -24.89
C ASN A 41 -19.35 -2.33 -23.68
N ALA A 42 -20.66 -2.06 -23.74
CA ALA A 42 -21.38 -1.35 -22.69
C ALA A 42 -21.22 -1.99 -21.30
N MET A 43 -21.17 -3.33 -21.21
CA MET A 43 -20.97 -4.07 -19.97
C MET A 43 -19.55 -3.90 -19.40
N SER A 44 -18.53 -3.92 -20.26
CA SER A 44 -17.13 -3.72 -19.85
C SER A 44 -16.89 -2.29 -19.37
N VAL A 45 -17.54 -1.31 -20.01
CA VAL A 45 -17.44 0.11 -19.65
C VAL A 45 -18.17 0.37 -18.33
N SER A 46 -19.37 -0.17 -18.14
CA SER A 46 -20.09 -0.03 -16.87
C SER A 46 -19.34 -0.72 -15.73
N GLY A 47 -18.75 -1.90 -15.97
CA GLY A 47 -17.87 -2.58 -15.03
C GLY A 47 -16.62 -1.77 -14.68
N LEU A 48 -15.99 -1.13 -15.67
CA LEU A 48 -14.84 -0.24 -15.44
C LEU A 48 -15.22 0.96 -14.55
N LEU A 49 -16.33 1.63 -14.85
CA LEU A 49 -16.82 2.77 -14.06
C LEU A 49 -17.17 2.36 -12.63
N ALA A 50 -17.84 1.22 -12.45
CA ALA A 50 -18.14 0.67 -11.13
C ALA A 50 -16.85 0.36 -10.34
N THR A 51 -15.84 -0.20 -11.02
CA THR A 51 -14.54 -0.48 -10.41
C THR A 51 -13.81 0.80 -10.01
N ILE A 52 -13.82 1.83 -10.86
CA ILE A 52 -13.22 3.14 -10.54
C ILE A 52 -13.91 3.73 -9.31
N ALA A 53 -15.25 3.74 -9.27
CA ALA A 53 -16.03 4.21 -8.14
C ALA A 53 -15.68 3.44 -6.85
N PHE A 54 -15.59 2.11 -6.93
CA PHE A 54 -15.21 1.26 -5.81
C PHE A 54 -13.80 1.56 -5.30
N VAL A 55 -12.82 1.69 -6.19
CA VAL A 55 -11.43 2.01 -5.83
C VAL A 55 -11.32 3.42 -5.21
N MET A 56 -12.08 4.40 -5.72
CA MET A 56 -12.18 5.72 -5.10
C MET A 56 -12.79 5.64 -3.70
N MET A 57 -13.84 4.84 -3.51
CA MET A 57 -14.44 4.61 -2.19
C MET A 57 -13.43 3.99 -1.22
N CYS A 58 -12.71 2.95 -1.62
CA CYS A 58 -11.65 2.33 -0.81
C CYS A 58 -10.54 3.33 -0.46
N SER A 59 -10.15 4.19 -1.40
CA SER A 59 -9.15 5.25 -1.17
C SER A 59 -9.67 6.28 -0.16
N GLY A 60 -10.98 6.59 -0.22
CA GLY A 60 -11.68 7.41 0.76
C GLY A 60 -11.65 6.80 2.15
N LEU A 61 -11.98 5.50 2.27
CA LEU A 61 -11.93 4.77 3.53
C LEU A 61 -10.53 4.73 4.14
N GLY A 62 -9.49 4.49 3.33
CA GLY A 62 -8.10 4.57 3.80
C GLY A 62 -7.73 5.97 4.29
N SER A 63 -8.22 7.01 3.61
CA SER A 63 -8.01 8.40 4.04
C SER A 63 -8.71 8.74 5.34
N TYR A 64 -9.93 8.21 5.53
CA TYR A 64 -10.66 8.35 6.77
C TYR A 64 -9.97 7.62 7.92
N ALA A 65 -9.50 6.38 7.70
CA ALA A 65 -8.75 5.63 8.70
C ALA A 65 -7.52 6.41 9.18
N TRP A 66 -6.81 7.07 8.25
CA TRP A 66 -5.69 7.92 8.63
C TRP A 66 -6.10 9.15 9.45
N VAL A 67 -7.21 9.81 9.10
CA VAL A 67 -7.75 10.92 9.93
C VAL A 67 -8.00 10.45 11.36
N VAL A 68 -8.56 9.25 11.55
CA VAL A 68 -8.79 8.65 12.87
C VAL A 68 -7.47 8.43 13.61
N LEU A 69 -6.45 7.88 12.94
CA LEU A 69 -5.12 7.69 13.55
C LEU A 69 -4.46 9.02 13.95
N MET A 70 -4.60 10.06 13.13
CA MET A 70 -4.06 11.39 13.43
C MET A 70 -4.77 12.07 14.62
N ARG A 71 -6.06 11.77 14.84
CA ARG A 71 -6.78 12.22 16.05
C ARG A 71 -6.20 11.62 17.33
N GLY A 72 -5.69 10.38 17.27
CA GLY A 72 -4.97 9.75 18.39
C GLY A 72 -3.72 10.55 18.80
N ALA A 73 -3.09 11.24 17.85
CA ALA A 73 -1.98 12.17 18.08
C ALA A 73 -2.43 13.63 18.34
N ARG A 74 -3.71 13.85 18.65
CA ARG A 74 -4.33 15.17 18.85
C ARG A 74 -4.19 16.14 17.66
N ILE A 75 -4.01 15.61 16.44
CA ILE A 75 -4.00 16.42 15.22
C ILE A 75 -5.39 16.39 14.58
N VAL A 76 -5.96 17.59 14.37
CA VAL A 76 -7.18 17.77 13.58
C VAL A 76 -6.81 17.83 12.10
N LEU A 77 -6.96 16.71 11.40
CA LEU A 77 -6.72 16.62 9.96
C LEU A 77 -8.03 16.62 9.18
N PRO A 78 -8.32 17.64 8.35
CA PRO A 78 -9.49 17.63 7.49
C PRO A 78 -9.46 16.45 6.51
N PHE A 79 -10.59 15.77 6.34
CA PHE A 79 -10.69 14.59 5.45
C PHE A 79 -10.24 14.90 4.02
N ARG A 80 -10.66 16.05 3.46
CA ARG A 80 -10.27 16.47 2.11
C ARG A 80 -8.74 16.58 1.97
N LEU A 81 -8.06 17.10 2.99
CA LEU A 81 -6.61 17.21 3.00
C LEU A 81 -5.95 15.83 3.12
N ALA A 82 -6.46 14.96 4.00
CA ALA A 82 -5.99 13.58 4.10
C ALA A 82 -6.09 12.83 2.77
N TYR A 83 -7.23 12.96 2.07
CA TYR A 83 -7.48 12.34 0.77
C TYR A 83 -6.49 12.82 -0.31
N VAL A 84 -6.23 14.13 -0.37
CA VAL A 84 -5.24 14.70 -1.30
C VAL A 84 -3.83 14.20 -1.01
N ILE A 85 -3.41 14.21 0.26
CA ILE A 85 -2.07 13.76 0.66
C ILE A 85 -1.90 12.27 0.34
N LEU A 86 -2.86 11.43 0.72
CA LEU A 86 -2.80 10.00 0.45
C LEU A 86 -2.87 9.69 -1.05
N GLY A 87 -3.77 10.33 -1.80
CA GLY A 87 -3.87 10.16 -3.25
C GLY A 87 -2.54 10.45 -3.96
N LYS A 88 -1.90 11.58 -3.65
CA LYS A 88 -0.56 11.91 -4.18
C LYS A 88 0.52 10.92 -3.73
N SER A 89 0.40 10.39 -2.51
CA SER A 89 1.36 9.44 -1.96
C SER A 89 1.29 8.08 -2.62
N GLN A 90 0.08 7.61 -2.98
CA GLN A 90 -0.14 6.32 -3.63
C GLN A 90 0.48 6.24 -5.03
N ILE A 91 0.63 7.36 -5.75
CA ILE A 91 1.35 7.39 -7.03
C ILE A 91 2.81 6.92 -6.84
N ARG A 92 3.42 7.28 -5.71
CA ARG A 92 4.82 6.92 -5.42
C ARG A 92 4.97 5.45 -5.01
N LYS A 93 3.90 4.70 -4.70
CA LYS A 93 3.97 3.25 -4.42
C LYS A 93 4.44 2.45 -5.63
N TYR A 94 4.19 2.95 -6.85
CA TYR A 94 4.56 2.28 -8.09
C TYR A 94 6.05 2.45 -8.45
N LEU A 95 6.83 3.16 -7.62
CA LEU A 95 8.28 3.17 -7.71
C LEU A 95 8.86 1.87 -7.11
N PRO A 96 10.00 1.39 -7.63
CA PRO A 96 10.62 0.14 -7.18
C PRO A 96 10.86 0.15 -5.66
N GLY A 97 10.46 -0.91 -4.98
CA GLY A 97 10.67 -1.09 -3.54
C GLY A 97 9.50 -0.73 -2.62
N ASN A 98 8.36 -0.21 -3.13
CA ASN A 98 7.11 -0.03 -2.38
C ASN A 98 7.28 0.66 -1.00
N ILE A 99 8.25 1.57 -0.86
CA ILE A 99 8.50 2.36 0.37
C ILE A 99 8.27 3.85 0.09
N PHE A 100 8.31 4.25 -1.19
CA PHE A 100 8.26 5.64 -1.59
C PHE A 100 6.92 6.32 -1.31
N HIS A 101 5.82 5.58 -1.17
CA HIS A 101 4.53 6.15 -0.74
C HIS A 101 4.56 6.61 0.72
N TYR A 102 5.32 5.96 1.59
CA TYR A 102 5.52 6.41 2.98
C TYR A 102 6.32 7.72 3.04
N LEU A 103 7.41 7.80 2.27
CA LEU A 103 8.19 9.03 2.12
C LEU A 103 7.35 10.13 1.49
N ALA A 104 6.54 9.80 0.49
CA ALA A 104 5.62 10.74 -0.13
C ALA A 104 4.68 11.36 0.89
N ARG A 105 4.02 10.54 1.71
CA ARG A 105 3.08 10.99 2.73
C ARG A 105 3.74 11.92 3.73
N LEU A 106 4.96 11.60 4.16
CA LEU A 106 5.74 12.46 5.03
C LEU A 106 6.05 13.80 4.34
N THR A 107 6.58 13.79 3.12
CA THR A 107 6.94 15.01 2.40
C THR A 107 5.73 15.89 2.07
N GLU A 108 4.61 15.30 1.64
CA GLU A 108 3.36 16.01 1.36
C GLU A 108 2.72 16.52 2.65
N GLY A 109 2.66 15.72 3.71
CA GLY A 109 2.15 16.16 5.00
C GLY A 109 2.91 17.37 5.55
N LYS A 110 4.24 17.37 5.46
CA LYS A 110 5.07 18.52 5.85
C LYS A 110 4.78 19.77 5.03
N ARG A 111 4.52 19.63 3.71
CA ARG A 111 4.14 20.77 2.84
C ARG A 111 2.83 21.44 3.27
N TYR A 112 1.94 20.68 3.91
CA TYR A 112 0.69 21.18 4.48
C TYR A 112 0.78 21.51 5.98
N GLY A 113 2.00 21.64 6.53
CA GLY A 113 2.22 22.07 7.92
C GLY A 113 2.01 20.99 8.99
N LEU A 114 1.86 19.72 8.60
CA LEU A 114 1.71 18.63 9.57
C LEU A 114 3.06 18.27 10.22
N ALA A 115 3.02 18.03 11.53
CA ALA A 115 4.17 17.55 12.29
C ALA A 115 4.63 16.17 11.79
N THR A 116 5.94 15.96 11.75
CA THR A 116 6.57 14.74 11.21
C THR A 116 6.26 13.51 12.06
N GLU A 117 6.38 13.63 13.37
CA GLU A 117 6.23 12.51 14.30
C GLU A 117 4.84 11.84 14.20
N PRO A 118 3.71 12.57 14.25
CA PRO A 118 2.38 11.97 14.07
C PRO A 118 2.20 11.26 12.73
N ILE A 119 2.81 11.75 11.65
CA ILE A 119 2.74 11.10 10.34
C ILE A 119 3.47 9.75 10.39
N ILE A 120 4.66 9.72 10.98
CA ILE A 120 5.47 8.49 11.09
C ILE A 120 4.75 7.47 11.97
N LEU A 121 4.30 7.88 13.16
CA LEU A 121 3.60 7.01 14.10
C LEU A 121 2.31 6.45 13.50
N SER A 122 1.46 7.32 12.93
CA SER A 122 0.21 6.88 12.30
C SER A 122 0.46 5.94 11.12
N THR A 123 1.50 6.17 10.32
CA THR A 123 1.88 5.30 9.21
C THR A 123 2.41 3.94 9.70
N GLY A 124 3.19 3.92 10.79
CA GLY A 124 3.65 2.69 11.42
C GLY A 124 2.48 1.85 11.96
N VAL A 125 1.57 2.48 12.71
CA VAL A 125 0.36 1.83 13.24
C VAL A 125 -0.52 1.30 12.10
N GLU A 126 -0.76 2.10 11.05
CA GLU A 126 -1.52 1.65 9.87
C GLU A 126 -0.88 0.43 9.21
N THR A 127 0.45 0.40 9.10
CA THR A 127 1.18 -0.73 8.52
C THR A 127 1.07 -1.99 9.39
N LEU A 128 1.13 -1.84 10.72
CA LEU A 128 0.92 -2.96 11.66
C LEU A 128 -0.52 -3.50 11.58
N ILE A 129 -1.52 -2.62 11.49
CA ILE A 129 -2.92 -3.00 11.30
C ILE A 129 -3.06 -3.76 9.99
N ALA A 130 -2.52 -3.24 8.88
CA ALA A 130 -2.58 -3.90 7.58
C ALA A 130 -1.87 -5.26 7.56
N ALA A 131 -0.72 -5.38 8.22
CA ALA A 131 -0.03 -6.65 8.37
C ALA A 131 -0.85 -7.65 9.21
N GLY A 132 -1.47 -7.18 10.30
CA GLY A 132 -2.33 -7.98 11.16
C GLY A 132 -3.58 -8.49 10.45
N THR A 133 -4.27 -7.63 9.70
CA THR A 133 -5.45 -8.04 8.93
C THR A 133 -5.10 -9.02 7.81
N ALA A 134 -3.97 -8.81 7.12
CA ALA A 134 -3.47 -9.76 6.14
C ALA A 134 -3.15 -11.13 6.76
N ALA A 135 -2.55 -11.14 7.96
CA ALA A 135 -2.25 -12.38 8.69
C ALA A 135 -3.53 -13.16 9.04
N MET A 136 -4.61 -12.49 9.46
CA MET A 136 -5.91 -13.13 9.74
C MET A 136 -6.52 -13.80 8.50
N GLY A 137 -6.25 -13.29 7.31
CA GLY A 137 -6.68 -13.89 6.05
C GLY A 137 -5.98 -15.23 5.75
N SER A 138 -4.82 -15.49 6.34
CA SER A 138 -4.01 -16.67 6.05
C SER A 138 -4.63 -17.96 6.60
N LYS A 139 -4.61 -19.05 5.81
CA LYS A 139 -5.14 -20.37 6.23
C LYS A 139 -4.52 -20.83 7.55
N LYS A 140 -3.20 -20.63 7.74
CA LYS A 140 -2.48 -21.04 8.96
C LYS A 140 -3.03 -20.35 10.22
N VAL A 141 -3.23 -19.04 10.17
CA VAL A 141 -3.79 -18.28 11.31
C VAL A 141 -5.24 -18.66 11.55
N ARG A 142 -6.03 -18.88 10.48
CA ARG A 142 -7.41 -19.36 10.60
C ARG A 142 -7.50 -20.75 11.23
N THR A 143 -6.60 -21.67 10.89
CA THR A 143 -6.49 -23.01 11.48
C THR A 143 -6.00 -22.95 12.93
N LEU A 144 -5.09 -22.03 13.26
CA LEU A 144 -4.62 -21.84 14.64
C LEU A 144 -5.72 -21.25 15.53
N ILE A 145 -6.41 -20.20 15.08
CA ILE A 145 -7.52 -19.57 15.79
C ILE A 145 -8.67 -20.55 15.99
N SER A 146 -9.05 -21.32 14.96
CA SER A 146 -10.05 -22.38 15.11
C SER A 146 -9.59 -23.44 16.11
N ARG A 147 -8.34 -23.93 16.06
CA ARG A 147 -7.84 -24.88 17.08
C ARG A 147 -7.90 -24.33 18.50
N VAL A 148 -7.53 -23.07 18.71
CA VAL A 148 -7.59 -22.43 20.04
C VAL A 148 -9.04 -22.23 20.52
N LEU A 149 -9.95 -21.84 19.63
CA LEU A 149 -11.36 -21.65 19.96
C LEU A 149 -12.12 -22.98 20.15
N PHE A 150 -11.78 -24.02 19.40
CA PHE A 150 -12.42 -25.35 19.49
C PHE A 150 -11.83 -26.25 20.59
N LEU A 151 -10.60 -26.00 21.06
CA LEU A 151 -10.02 -26.70 22.22
C LEU A 151 -10.61 -26.25 23.57
N GLY A 152 -11.47 -25.22 23.61
CA GLY A 152 -12.12 -24.73 24.83
C GLY A 152 -13.61 -25.08 24.99
N ILE A 153 -14.25 -25.74 24.01
CA ILE A 153 -15.73 -25.88 23.97
C ILE A 153 -16.23 -27.34 23.91
N ILE A 154 -15.37 -28.33 23.69
CA ILE A 154 -15.81 -29.73 23.62
C ILE A 154 -14.96 -30.60 24.56
N PRO A 155 -15.44 -30.96 25.78
CA PRO A 155 -14.86 -32.07 26.51
C PRO A 155 -15.09 -33.37 25.72
N PRO A 156 -14.12 -34.30 25.69
CA PRO A 156 -14.29 -35.56 24.99
C PRO A 156 -15.43 -36.38 25.63
N LEU A 157 -16.36 -36.85 24.79
CA LEU A 157 -17.25 -37.97 25.10
C LEU A 157 -16.52 -39.28 24.83
#